data_AF-A0A7V4PQH1-F1
#
_entry.id   AF-A0A7V4PQH1-F1
#
_cell.length_a   1.000
_cell.length_b   1.000
_cell.length_c   1.000
_cell.angle_alpha   90.00
_cell.angle_beta   90.00
_cell.angle_gamma   90.00
#
_symmetry.space_group_name_H-M   'P 1'
#
loop_
_entity.id
_entity.type
_entity.pdbx_description
1 polymer ?
#
loop_
_entity_poly.entity_id
_entity_poly.type
_entity_poly.pdbx_seq_one_letter_code
_entity_poly.pdbx_strand_id
1 'polypeptide(L)'
;MAQRNDPLQRSCKEFEEDLVLYHYGECGPVERGRIEKHLEDCGGCNRFLADLSRLLPMTVKSDEPPEPFWQSYSRELRTKLAAVEQKNLWQNTLISLFRPWPVPALATALVLILALTLTLNKKVWRAPDLSSEEEAMMEILPLAENLEFFRAMELLDSLDFLEAGAVSASGVA
;
A
#
# COMPACT_ATOMS: atom_id res chain seq x y z
N MET A 1 -26.70 -22.76 34.21
CA MET A 1 -25.32 -23.13 34.60
C MET A 1 -24.40 -22.13 33.91
N ALA A 2 -23.84 -21.17 34.65
CA ALA A 2 -23.02 -20.10 34.08
C ALA A 2 -21.68 -20.67 33.59
N GLN A 3 -21.37 -20.49 32.31
CA GLN A 3 -20.06 -20.79 31.76
C GLN A 3 -19.03 -19.91 32.46
N ARG A 4 -18.05 -20.58 33.07
CA ARG A 4 -16.86 -19.94 33.61
C ARG A 4 -16.09 -19.41 32.40
N ASN A 5 -16.04 -18.09 32.24
CA ASN A 5 -15.08 -17.46 31.33
C ASN A 5 -13.69 -17.84 31.84
N ASP A 6 -13.07 -18.87 31.27
CA ASP A 6 -11.65 -19.12 31.50
C ASP A 6 -10.90 -18.03 30.71
N PRO A 7 -10.28 -17.05 31.38
CA PRO A 7 -9.47 -16.07 30.69
C PRO A 7 -8.33 -16.81 30.00
N LEU A 8 -8.04 -16.43 28.75
CA LEU A 8 -6.84 -16.88 28.04
C LEU A 8 -5.66 -16.90 29.01
N GLN A 9 -5.03 -18.06 29.17
CA GLN A 9 -3.94 -18.19 30.11
C GLN A 9 -2.80 -17.26 29.67
N ARG A 10 -2.24 -16.48 30.60
CA ARG A 10 -1.24 -15.46 30.26
C ARG A 10 0.00 -16.11 29.63
N SER A 11 0.32 -15.69 28.41
CA SER A 11 1.60 -15.92 27.75
C SER A 11 2.68 -14.98 28.31
N CYS A 12 3.93 -15.24 27.94
CA CYS A 12 5.01 -14.28 28.16
C CYS A 12 4.78 -13.06 27.28
N LYS A 13 4.80 -11.85 27.87
CA LYS A 13 4.55 -10.59 27.13
C LYS A 13 5.43 -10.40 25.90
N GLU A 14 6.67 -10.86 25.96
CA GLU A 14 7.63 -10.76 24.86
C GLU A 14 7.25 -11.62 23.64
N PHE A 15 6.45 -12.66 23.83
CA PHE A 15 6.09 -13.64 22.80
C PHE A 15 4.62 -13.58 22.41
N GLU A 16 3.81 -12.71 23.03
CA GLU A 16 2.35 -12.72 22.84
C GLU A 16 1.95 -12.45 21.37
N GLU A 17 2.49 -11.39 20.77
CA GLU A 17 2.25 -11.03 19.37
C GLU A 17 2.82 -12.10 18.42
N ASP A 18 4.06 -12.52 18.68
CA ASP A 18 4.76 -13.55 17.92
C ASP A 18 4.01 -14.89 17.90
N LEU A 19 3.37 -15.29 19.00
CA LEU A 19 2.58 -16.51 19.09
C LEU A 19 1.32 -16.45 18.23
N VAL A 20 0.71 -15.27 18.09
CA VAL A 20 -0.43 -15.05 17.21
C VAL A 20 0.00 -15.17 15.75
N LEU A 21 1.09 -14.50 15.36
CA LEU A 21 1.65 -14.61 14.02
C LEU A 21 2.09 -16.05 13.69
N TYR A 22 2.64 -16.75 14.68
CA TYR A 22 3.05 -18.14 14.55
C TYR A 22 1.86 -19.05 14.26
N HIS A 23 0.72 -18.80 14.92
CA HIS A 23 -0.52 -19.55 14.70
C HIS A 23 -1.04 -19.39 13.26
N TYR A 24 -0.96 -18.18 12.69
CA TYR A 24 -1.37 -17.93 11.30
C TYR A 24 -0.30 -18.32 10.26
N GLY A 25 0.90 -18.71 10.69
CA GLY A 25 2.01 -19.04 9.79
C GLY A 25 2.68 -17.83 9.16
N GLU A 26 2.51 -16.65 9.76
CA GLU A 26 3.02 -15.36 9.27
C GLU A 26 4.37 -14.96 9.88
N CYS A 27 4.96 -15.82 10.72
CA CYS A 27 6.32 -15.61 11.23
C CYS A 27 7.38 -15.89 10.16
N GLY A 28 8.42 -15.04 10.12
CA GLY A 28 9.65 -15.33 9.41
C GLY A 28 10.40 -16.54 9.98
N PRO A 29 11.37 -17.09 9.24
CA PRO A 29 12.06 -18.33 9.62
C PRO A 29 12.90 -18.20 10.90
N VAL A 30 13.42 -17.00 11.20
CA VAL A 30 14.24 -16.74 12.38
C VAL A 30 13.37 -16.65 13.63
N GLU A 31 12.27 -15.90 13.53
CA GLU A 31 11.27 -15.72 14.59
C GLU A 31 10.63 -17.06 14.94
N ARG A 32 10.28 -17.84 13.91
CA ARG A 32 9.72 -19.19 14.07
C ARG A 32 10.63 -20.09 14.92
N GLY A 33 11.92 -20.14 14.61
CA GLY A 33 12.87 -20.95 15.38
C GLY A 33 13.08 -20.44 16.82
N ARG A 34 12.94 -19.14 17.07
CA ARG A 34 12.97 -18.56 18.43
C ARG A 34 11.75 -18.99 19.24
N ILE A 35 10.57 -18.94 18.61
CA ILE A 35 9.29 -19.32 19.23
C ILE A 35 9.27 -20.82 19.52
N GLU A 36 9.67 -21.67 18.58
CA GLU A 36 9.70 -23.12 18.75
C GLU A 36 10.59 -23.53 19.95
N LYS A 37 11.79 -22.94 20.07
CA LYS A 37 12.64 -23.14 21.26
C LYS A 37 11.95 -22.68 22.55
N HIS A 38 11.30 -21.52 22.54
CA HIS A 38 10.58 -21.02 23.72
C HIS A 38 9.42 -21.94 24.11
N LEU A 39 8.73 -22.57 23.15
CA LEU A 39 7.62 -23.49 23.38
C LEU A 39 8.05 -24.83 23.98
N GLU A 40 9.31 -25.25 23.80
CA GLU A 40 9.88 -26.43 24.46
C GLU A 40 9.98 -26.23 25.98
N ASP A 41 10.36 -25.01 26.41
CA ASP A 41 10.62 -24.68 27.81
C ASP A 41 9.43 -24.03 28.54
N CYS A 42 8.51 -23.38 27.82
CA CYS A 42 7.43 -22.59 28.40
C CYS A 42 6.05 -23.23 28.22
N GLY A 43 5.59 -23.94 29.26
CA GLY A 43 4.24 -24.51 29.29
C GLY A 43 3.09 -23.48 29.27
N GLY A 44 3.35 -22.22 29.67
CA GLY A 44 2.37 -21.14 29.61
C GLY A 44 2.05 -20.71 28.18
N CYS A 45 3.09 -20.48 27.37
CA CYS A 45 2.95 -20.14 25.97
C CYS A 45 2.39 -21.30 25.14
N ASN A 46 2.73 -22.55 25.49
CA ASN A 46 2.15 -23.74 24.86
C ASN A 46 0.62 -23.83 25.08
N ARG A 47 0.16 -23.58 26.32
CA ARG A 47 -1.27 -23.53 26.65
C ARG A 47 -1.99 -22.36 25.98
N PHE A 48 -1.38 -21.17 25.96
CA PHE A 48 -1.92 -20.02 25.25
C PHE A 48 -2.14 -20.32 23.77
N LEU A 49 -1.16 -20.96 23.11
CA LEU A 49 -1.26 -21.35 21.71
C LEU A 49 -2.35 -22.41 21.50
N ALA A 50 -2.47 -23.38 22.40
CA ALA A 50 -3.55 -24.37 22.36
C ALA A 50 -4.95 -23.73 22.53
N ASP A 51 -5.07 -22.76 23.43
CA ASP A 51 -6.31 -21.99 23.62
C ASP A 51 -6.64 -21.17 22.37
N LEU A 52 -5.65 -20.52 21.77
CA LEU A 52 -5.79 -19.74 20.53
C LEU A 52 -6.31 -20.62 19.38
N SER A 53 -5.69 -21.79 19.17
CA SER A 53 -6.11 -22.77 18.16
C SER A 53 -7.50 -23.34 18.41
N ARG A 54 -7.94 -23.41 19.67
CA ARG A 54 -9.28 -23.89 20.02
C ARG A 54 -10.36 -22.82 19.81
N LEU A 55 -10.06 -21.57 20.15
CA LEU A 55 -11.06 -20.50 20.20
C LEU A 55 -11.28 -19.81 18.84
N LEU A 56 -10.22 -19.58 18.06
CA LEU A 56 -10.34 -18.86 16.78
C LEU A 56 -11.26 -19.55 15.75
N PRO A 57 -11.27 -20.89 15.59
CA PRO A 57 -12.20 -21.52 14.67
C PRO A 57 -13.67 -21.29 15.05
N MET A 58 -13.98 -21.03 16.32
CA MET A 58 -15.34 -20.74 16.77
C MET A 58 -15.83 -19.36 16.36
N THR A 59 -14.91 -18.42 16.08
CA THR A 59 -15.27 -17.06 15.62
C THR A 59 -15.52 -17.01 14.12
N VAL A 60 -15.09 -18.03 13.37
CA VAL A 60 -15.28 -18.10 11.92
C VAL A 60 -16.57 -18.86 11.63
N LYS A 61 -17.58 -18.15 11.14
CA LYS A 61 -18.72 -18.81 10.50
C LYS A 61 -18.22 -19.37 9.17
N SER A 62 -18.10 -20.69 9.08
CA SER A 62 -17.76 -21.39 7.83
C SER A 62 -18.92 -21.24 6.84
N ASP A 63 -18.99 -20.11 6.15
CA ASP A 63 -19.90 -19.87 5.04
C ASP A 63 -19.11 -20.09 3.75
N GLU A 64 -18.89 -21.37 3.41
CA GLU A 64 -18.19 -21.73 2.18
C GLU A 64 -19.08 -21.37 0.98
N PRO A 65 -18.63 -20.49 0.07
CA PRO A 65 -19.44 -20.12 -1.08
C PRO A 65 -19.74 -21.35 -1.96
N PRO A 66 -20.93 -21.41 -2.59
CA PRO A 66 -21.27 -22.51 -3.48
C PRO A 66 -20.38 -22.50 -4.73
N GLU A 67 -20.08 -23.68 -5.30
CA GLU A 67 -19.21 -23.84 -6.49
C GLU A 67 -19.46 -22.84 -7.64
N PRO A 68 -20.70 -22.47 -8.01
CA PRO A 68 -20.94 -21.48 -9.06
C PRO A 68 -20.36 -20.09 -8.76
N PHE A 69 -20.23 -19.70 -7.48
CA PHE A 69 -19.57 -18.46 -7.07
C PHE A 69 -18.08 -18.49 -7.42
N TRP A 70 -17.39 -19.59 -7.16
CA TRP A 70 -15.97 -19.72 -7.48
C TRP A 70 -15.71 -19.69 -8.99
N GLN A 71 -16.60 -20.28 -9.78
CA GLN A 71 -16.52 -20.22 -11.23
C GLN A 71 -16.71 -18.79 -11.77
N SER A 72 -17.67 -18.04 -11.24
CA SER A 72 -17.90 -16.64 -11.65
C SER A 72 -16.74 -15.74 -11.22
N TYR A 73 -16.29 -15.87 -9.97
CA TYR A 73 -15.15 -15.13 -9.41
C TYR A 73 -13.87 -15.37 -10.21
N SER A 74 -13.52 -16.64 -10.46
CA SER A 74 -12.29 -16.96 -11.21
C SER A 74 -12.35 -16.47 -12.66
N ARG A 75 -13.52 -16.46 -13.29
CA ARG A 75 -13.71 -15.87 -14.62
C ARG A 75 -13.51 -14.36 -14.59
N GLU A 76 -14.16 -13.67 -13.65
CA GLU A 76 -14.02 -12.22 -13.51
C GLU A 76 -12.56 -11.82 -13.23
N LEU A 77 -11.88 -12.55 -12.35
CA LEU A 77 -10.48 -12.34 -12.03
C LEU A 77 -9.59 -12.48 -13.27
N ARG A 78 -9.76 -13.57 -14.05
CA ARG A 78 -9.02 -13.76 -15.31
C ARG A 78 -9.29 -12.63 -16.30
N THR A 79 -10.53 -12.17 -16.42
CA THR A 79 -10.88 -11.03 -17.29
C THR A 79 -10.19 -9.74 -16.84
N LYS A 80 -10.16 -9.46 -15.53
CA LYS A 80 -9.46 -8.28 -14.98
C LYS A 80 -7.96 -8.36 -15.22
N LEU A 81 -7.34 -9.52 -15.00
CA LEU A 81 -5.91 -9.73 -15.28
C LEU A 81 -5.60 -9.54 -16.76
N ALA A 82 -6.40 -10.13 -17.66
CA ALA A 82 -6.21 -9.99 -19.10
C ALA A 82 -6.35 -8.53 -19.57
N ALA A 83 -7.28 -7.77 -18.99
CA ALA A 83 -7.45 -6.34 -19.31
C ALA A 83 -6.24 -5.50 -18.88
N VAL A 84 -5.65 -5.81 -17.72
CA VAL A 84 -4.44 -5.14 -17.22
C VAL A 84 -3.23 -5.48 -18.11
N GLU A 85 -3.07 -6.75 -18.47
CA GLU A 85 -1.99 -7.21 -19.34
C GLU A 85 -2.09 -6.60 -20.75
N GLN A 86 -3.29 -6.57 -21.33
CA GLN A 86 -3.52 -5.96 -22.65
C GLN A 86 -3.23 -4.45 -22.64
N LYS A 87 -3.61 -3.73 -21.59
CA LYS A 87 -3.30 -2.31 -21.44
C LYS A 87 -1.79 -2.08 -21.36
N ASN A 88 -1.07 -2.89 -20.58
CA ASN A 88 0.38 -2.81 -20.47
C ASN A 88 1.06 -3.13 -21.82
N LEU A 89 0.59 -4.15 -22.54
CA LEU A 89 1.10 -4.51 -23.87
C LEU A 89 0.82 -3.41 -24.91
N TRP A 90 -0.35 -2.80 -24.90
CA TRP A 90 -0.69 -1.71 -25.81
C TRP A 90 0.09 -0.42 -25.49
N GLN A 91 0.25 -0.10 -24.20
CA GLN A 91 1.11 1.00 -23.76
C GLN A 91 2.57 0.74 -24.14
N ASN A 92 3.10 -0.47 -23.93
CA ASN A 92 4.48 -0.80 -24.26
C ASN A 92 4.72 -0.84 -25.78
N THR A 93 3.76 -1.29 -26.59
CA THR A 93 3.87 -1.23 -28.05
C THR A 93 3.79 0.20 -28.57
N LEU A 94 2.93 1.05 -28.02
CA LEU A 94 2.92 2.49 -28.32
C LEU A 94 4.21 3.17 -27.90
N ILE A 95 4.68 2.96 -26.67
CA ILE A 95 5.94 3.52 -26.17
C ILE A 95 7.12 3.00 -27.01
N SER A 96 7.10 1.74 -27.46
CA SER A 96 8.11 1.20 -28.38
C SER A 96 8.03 1.81 -29.78
N LEU A 97 6.85 2.17 -30.27
CA LEU A 97 6.66 2.85 -31.56
C LEU A 97 7.12 4.31 -31.49
N PHE A 98 6.88 4.97 -30.35
CA PHE A 98 7.28 6.34 -30.05
C PHE A 98 8.66 6.44 -29.39
N ARG A 99 9.36 5.32 -29.18
CA ARG A 99 10.75 5.27 -28.71
C ARG A 99 11.63 5.79 -29.85
N PRO A 100 12.08 7.06 -29.82
CA PRO A 100 12.59 7.70 -31.00
C PRO A 100 14.04 7.25 -31.21
N TRP A 101 14.26 6.46 -32.26
CA TRP A 101 15.60 6.01 -32.66
C TRP A 101 16.50 7.11 -33.29
N PRO A 102 16.12 8.41 -33.40
CA PRO A 102 17.12 9.43 -33.68
C PRO A 102 17.12 10.59 -32.68
N VAL A 103 16.88 10.36 -31.38
CA VAL A 103 17.07 11.43 -30.38
C VAL A 103 18.49 11.98 -30.29
N PRO A 104 19.60 11.21 -30.42
CA PRO A 104 20.91 11.85 -30.31
C PRO A 104 21.17 12.83 -31.46
N ALA A 105 20.66 12.55 -32.67
CA ALA A 105 20.84 13.43 -33.82
C ALA A 105 19.98 14.71 -33.74
N LEU A 106 18.71 14.61 -33.37
CA LEU A 106 17.83 15.78 -33.26
C LEU A 106 18.23 16.71 -32.10
N ALA A 107 18.65 16.14 -30.96
CA ALA A 107 19.17 16.93 -29.85
C ALA A 107 20.46 17.67 -30.26
N THR A 108 21.40 17.01 -30.94
CA THR A 108 22.61 17.69 -31.43
C THR A 108 22.29 18.77 -32.46
N ALA A 109 21.35 18.54 -33.38
CA ALA A 109 20.93 19.53 -34.35
C ALA A 109 20.27 20.75 -33.67
N LEU A 110 19.40 20.53 -32.68
CA LEU A 110 18.79 21.62 -31.90
C LEU A 110 19.84 22.41 -31.11
N VAL A 111 20.78 21.74 -30.44
CA VAL A 111 21.88 22.41 -29.72
C VAL A 111 22.77 23.21 -30.67
N LEU A 112 23.08 22.67 -31.85
CA LEU A 112 23.86 23.37 -32.86
C LEU A 112 23.11 24.58 -33.44
N ILE A 113 21.82 24.43 -33.75
CA ILE A 113 20.97 25.53 -34.20
C ILE A 113 20.89 26.60 -33.13
N LEU A 114 20.70 26.23 -31.86
CA LEU A 114 20.59 27.16 -30.74
C LEU A 114 21.94 27.84 -30.44
N ALA A 115 23.05 27.13 -30.57
CA ALA A 115 24.40 27.71 -30.50
C ALA A 115 24.67 28.67 -31.66
N LEU A 116 24.23 28.34 -32.88
CA LEU A 116 24.39 29.19 -34.06
C LEU A 116 23.52 30.45 -33.98
N THR A 117 22.25 30.32 -33.58
CA THR A 117 21.35 31.45 -33.39
C THR A 117 21.84 32.33 -32.25
N LEU A 118 22.28 31.77 -31.11
CA LEU A 118 22.86 32.56 -30.03
C LEU A 118 24.14 33.26 -30.46
N THR A 119 25.07 32.62 -31.18
CA THR A 119 26.33 33.24 -31.61
C THR A 119 26.13 34.31 -32.69
N LEU A 120 25.17 34.12 -33.61
CA LEU A 120 24.81 35.13 -34.60
C LEU A 120 24.03 36.30 -33.97
N ASN A 121 23.15 36.02 -33.01
CA ASN A 121 22.34 37.03 -32.32
C ASN A 121 23.13 37.77 -31.22
N LYS A 122 24.24 37.20 -30.72
CA LYS A 122 25.20 37.86 -29.79
C LYS A 122 25.87 39.09 -30.38
N LYS A 123 25.85 39.26 -31.72
CA LYS A 123 26.33 40.47 -32.37
C LYS A 123 25.30 41.61 -32.34
N VAL A 124 24.02 41.29 -32.11
CA VAL A 124 22.92 42.27 -32.07
C VAL A 124 22.51 42.60 -30.63
N TRP A 125 22.68 41.69 -29.68
CA TRP A 125 22.20 41.87 -28.31
C TRP A 125 23.36 42.08 -27.34
N ARG A 126 23.74 43.34 -27.17
CA ARG A 126 24.57 43.78 -26.05
C ARG A 126 23.63 44.19 -24.91
N ALA A 127 23.50 43.31 -23.91
CA ALA A 127 22.84 43.46 -22.57
C ALA A 127 21.30 43.64 -22.57
N PRO A 128 20.54 43.29 -21.48
CA PRO A 128 20.95 43.16 -20.09
C PRO A 128 20.56 41.85 -19.36
N ASP A 129 21.17 41.74 -18.18
CA ASP A 129 21.09 40.74 -17.11
C ASP A 129 19.66 40.50 -16.57
N LEU A 130 19.22 39.24 -16.52
CA LEU A 130 18.06 38.79 -15.75
C LEU A 130 18.26 37.31 -15.36
N SER A 131 18.95 37.09 -14.24
CA SER A 131 18.92 35.82 -13.50
C SER A 131 18.66 36.10 -12.02
N SER A 132 17.42 35.91 -11.57
CA SER A 132 17.13 35.75 -10.13
C SER A 132 15.71 35.23 -9.81
N GLU A 133 14.78 35.20 -10.77
CA GLU A 133 13.36 34.98 -10.43
C GLU A 133 12.85 33.55 -10.69
N GLU A 134 13.53 32.75 -11.51
CA GLU A 134 13.07 31.40 -11.90
C GLU A 134 13.45 30.29 -10.91
N GLU A 135 14.44 30.53 -10.03
CA GLU A 135 14.97 29.50 -9.12
C GLU A 135 14.12 29.33 -7.84
N ALA A 136 13.29 30.31 -7.49
CA ALA A 136 12.42 30.27 -6.31
C ALA A 136 11.09 29.53 -6.54
N MET A 137 10.71 29.25 -7.80
CA MET A 137 9.42 28.63 -8.13
C MET A 137 9.48 27.09 -8.18
N MET A 138 10.69 26.50 -8.21
CA MET A 138 10.87 25.05 -8.38
C MET A 138 10.87 24.25 -7.06
N GLU A 139 10.95 24.92 -5.90
CA GLU A 139 11.05 24.25 -4.60
C GLU A 139 9.69 24.01 -3.91
N ILE A 140 8.60 24.65 -4.35
CA ILE A 140 7.29 24.60 -3.68
C ILE A 140 6.39 23.45 -4.21
N LEU A 141 6.80 22.77 -5.28
CA LEU A 141 5.98 21.76 -5.95
C LEU A 141 5.85 20.37 -5.28
N PRO A 142 6.73 19.89 -4.36
CA PRO A 142 6.57 18.54 -3.80
C PRO A 142 5.70 18.46 -2.53
N LEU A 143 5.11 19.57 -2.05
CA LEU A 143 4.29 19.56 -0.82
C LEU A 143 2.80 19.29 -1.06
N ALA A 144 2.29 19.56 -2.27
CA ALA A 144 0.86 19.43 -2.57
C ALA A 144 0.39 17.96 -2.71
N GLU A 145 1.25 17.06 -3.17
CA GLU A 145 0.90 15.65 -3.41
C GLU A 145 0.70 14.86 -2.10
N ASN A 146 1.36 15.28 -1.01
CA ASN A 146 1.23 14.64 0.30
C ASN A 146 0.02 15.11 1.12
N LEU A 147 -0.65 16.21 0.73
CA LEU A 147 -1.81 16.74 1.48
C LEU A 147 -3.05 15.86 1.36
N GLU A 148 -3.21 15.15 0.24
CA GLU A 148 -4.36 14.24 0.05
C GLU A 148 -4.29 13.00 0.93
N PHE A 149 -3.07 12.53 1.23
CA PHE A 149 -2.83 11.41 2.16
C PHE A 149 -3.22 11.77 3.60
N PHE A 150 -2.83 12.96 4.09
CA PHE A 150 -3.20 13.41 5.43
C PHE A 150 -4.71 13.63 5.56
N ARG A 151 -5.36 14.14 4.51
CA ARG A 151 -6.81 14.35 4.50
C ARG A 151 -7.60 13.04 4.57
N ALA A 152 -7.08 11.95 3.97
CA ALA A 152 -7.71 10.64 4.05
C ALA A 152 -7.64 10.04 5.47
N MET A 153 -6.57 10.33 6.21
CA MET A 153 -6.39 9.88 7.61
C MET A 153 -7.34 10.62 8.56
N GLU A 154 -7.48 11.94 8.42
CA GLU A 154 -8.40 12.76 9.24
C GLU A 154 -9.87 12.40 9.01
N LEU A 155 -10.24 11.97 7.80
CA LEU A 155 -11.60 11.52 7.49
C LEU A 155 -11.96 10.22 8.24
N LEU A 156 -11.00 9.32 8.45
CA LEU A 156 -11.22 8.07 9.19
C LEU A 156 -11.51 8.32 10.67
N ASP A 157 -10.83 9.27 11.29
CA ASP A 157 -11.11 9.69 12.68
C ASP A 157 -12.51 10.32 12.83
N SER A 158 -13.02 10.96 11.78
CA SER A 158 -14.36 11.57 11.80
C SER A 158 -15.52 10.56 11.71
N LEU A 159 -15.26 9.33 11.25
CA LEU A 159 -16.27 8.27 11.17
C LEU A 159 -16.66 7.72 12.55
N ASP A 160 -15.71 7.64 13.48
CA ASP A 160 -15.95 7.25 14.89
C ASP A 160 -16.91 8.24 15.58
N PHE A 161 -16.84 9.52 15.21
CA PHE A 161 -17.72 10.57 15.76
C PHE A 161 -19.16 10.48 15.20
N LEU A 162 -19.31 10.04 13.94
CA LEU A 162 -20.62 9.86 13.32
C LEU A 162 -21.34 8.60 13.84
N GLU A 163 -20.60 7.55 14.21
CA GLU A 163 -21.15 6.36 14.84
C GLU A 163 -21.69 6.66 16.25
N ALA A 164 -20.99 7.48 17.03
CA ALA A 164 -21.43 7.91 18.36
C ALA A 164 -22.73 8.77 18.31
N GLY A 165 -22.91 9.57 17.25
CA GLY A 165 -24.14 10.35 17.04
C GLY A 165 -25.32 9.52 16.54
N ALA A 166 -25.07 8.53 15.68
CA ALA A 166 -26.11 7.67 15.12
C ALA A 166 -26.77 6.74 16.15
N VAL A 167 -26.03 6.32 17.19
CA VAL A 167 -26.58 5.52 18.31
C VAL A 167 -27.52 6.33 19.21
N SER A 168 -27.42 7.66 19.21
CA SER A 168 -28.25 8.53 20.06
C SER A 168 -29.62 8.87 19.47
N ALA A 169 -29.85 8.62 18.17
CA ALA A 169 -31.09 8.99 17.48
C ALA A 169 -32.13 7.86 17.35
N SER A 170 -31.79 6.61 17.70
CA SER A 170 -32.72 5.46 17.60
C SER A 170 -33.38 5.06 18.92
N GLY A 171 -33.39 5.94 19.93
CA GLY A 171 -33.76 5.59 21.29
C GLY A 171 -34.65 6.60 22.01
N VAL A 172 -35.66 7.19 21.35
CA VAL A 172 -36.80 7.82 22.06
C VAL A 172 -38.08 7.56 21.27
N ALA A 173 -38.95 6.73 21.85
CA ALA A 173 -40.36 6.63 21.54
C ALA A 173 -41.14 7.75 22.23
#